data_AF-A0A3Q3EMX8-F1
#
_entry.id   AF-A0A3Q3EMX8-F1
#
_cell.length_a   1.000
_cell.length_b   1.000
_cell.length_c   1.000
_cell.angle_alpha   90.00
_cell.angle_beta   90.00
_cell.angle_gamma   90.00
#
_symmetry.space_group_name_H-M   'P 1'
#
loop_
_entity.id
_entity.type
_entity.pdbx_description
1 polymer ?
#
loop_
_entity_poly.entity_id
_entity_poly.type
_entity_poly.pdbx_seq_one_letter_code
_entity_poly.pdbx_strand_id
1 'polypeptide(L)'
;MLGLRCIVGNLHGGGRLLRSLPHVQKSCVSSSSLTSQRVSLHRGLPPPAARRFLSQDRGSSARSARFKLQTRVAVTLAFGGGLMAVWWYVYSEKEQKLRQQRLQQLQQVALGQGNFSLLDHTGQRRTKRDFLGSWPLFITVDPERDDVPALARYVKDFHPRLVGLTGTPEEVKEAGRDYRVYASPGPKDEDGDYIVDHTILIYLVSPDGLFLDYYNRMKNQDQIAESVRNHIRNHVPLADT
;
A
#
# COMPACT_ATOMS: atom_id res chain seq x y z
N MET A 1 29.53 -17.56 2.27
CA MET A 1 28.77 -17.44 3.55
C MET A 1 27.28 -17.36 3.21
N LEU A 2 26.41 -18.15 3.85
CA LEU A 2 25.00 -18.29 3.44
C LEU A 2 24.16 -17.06 3.82
N GLY A 3 23.60 -16.37 2.82
CA GLY A 3 22.88 -15.10 3.01
C GLY A 3 21.43 -15.29 3.45
N LEU A 4 21.12 -14.98 4.71
CA LEU A 4 19.73 -14.92 5.19
C LEU A 4 18.94 -13.84 4.45
N ARG A 5 17.74 -14.20 3.95
CA ARG A 5 16.44 -13.59 4.34
C ARG A 5 15.30 -13.96 3.37
N CYS A 6 14.34 -14.75 3.86
CA CYS A 6 12.91 -14.59 3.54
C CYS A 6 12.09 -14.98 4.78
N ILE A 7 11.09 -14.18 5.15
CA ILE A 7 10.21 -14.41 6.31
C ILE A 7 8.78 -14.01 5.93
N VAL A 8 7.98 -14.99 5.52
CA VAL A 8 6.53 -14.84 5.29
C VAL A 8 5.78 -15.29 6.55
N GLY A 9 5.50 -14.37 7.48
CA GLY A 9 4.91 -14.71 8.77
C GLY A 9 3.39 -14.95 8.71
N ASN A 10 2.93 -16.16 9.07
CA ASN A 10 1.50 -16.44 9.29
C ASN A 10 1.09 -16.23 10.76
N LEU A 11 0.00 -15.48 10.97
CA LEU A 11 -0.76 -15.46 12.22
C LEU A 11 -2.04 -16.28 12.08
N HIS A 12 -2.10 -17.40 12.80
CA HIS A 12 -3.34 -17.95 13.37
C HIS A 12 -3.01 -18.75 14.64
N GLY A 13 -3.89 -18.67 15.65
CA GLY A 13 -3.72 -19.30 16.97
C GLY A 13 -3.52 -18.28 18.09
N GLY A 14 -4.59 -18.00 18.84
CA GLY A 14 -4.58 -17.04 19.95
C GLY A 14 -4.86 -17.66 21.32
N GLY A 15 -4.39 -17.00 22.38
CA GLY A 15 -4.92 -17.15 23.74
C GLY A 15 -4.00 -17.80 24.78
N ARG A 16 -3.70 -17.02 25.83
CA ARG A 16 -3.20 -17.42 27.16
C ARG A 16 -1.84 -18.13 27.25
N LEU A 17 -0.84 -17.39 27.73
CA LEU A 17 -0.35 -17.59 29.10
C LEU A 17 0.01 -16.25 29.77
N LEU A 18 0.35 -16.26 31.06
CA LEU A 18 0.40 -15.06 31.93
C LEU A 18 1.78 -14.80 32.56
N ARG A 19 2.12 -13.51 32.67
CA ARG A 19 2.91 -12.84 33.74
C ARG A 19 4.24 -13.45 34.21
N SER A 20 5.32 -12.65 34.09
CA SER A 20 6.01 -12.09 35.28
C SER A 20 7.11 -11.02 34.98
N LEU A 21 6.80 -9.74 35.29
CA LEU A 21 7.64 -8.76 36.04
C LEU A 21 9.06 -8.33 35.52
N PRO A 22 9.64 -7.19 36.01
CA PRO A 22 9.04 -5.85 36.21
C PRO A 22 9.98 -4.63 35.83
N HIS A 23 9.46 -3.39 35.97
CA HIS A 23 10.16 -2.07 35.85
C HIS A 23 10.71 -1.70 34.44
N VAL A 24 10.87 -0.43 34.02
CA VAL A 24 10.88 0.91 34.65
C VAL A 24 9.91 1.86 33.89
N GLN A 25 8.78 2.29 34.47
CA GLN A 25 8.52 3.62 35.09
C GLN A 25 8.28 4.86 34.18
N LYS A 26 6.98 5.08 33.89
CA LYS A 26 6.16 6.33 34.07
C LYS A 26 6.62 7.70 33.52
N SER A 27 5.68 8.38 32.83
CA SER A 27 5.28 9.79 33.10
C SER A 27 3.99 10.20 32.35
N CYS A 28 2.85 10.35 33.06
CA CYS A 28 1.59 10.98 32.57
C CYS A 28 0.74 11.50 33.75
N VAL A 29 0.59 12.83 33.89
CA VAL A 29 -0.27 13.60 34.84
C VAL A 29 -0.37 15.03 34.24
N SER A 30 -1.49 15.75 34.11
CA SER A 30 -2.92 15.48 34.32
C SER A 30 -3.82 16.38 33.42
N SER A 31 -5.14 16.16 33.52
CA SER A 31 -6.34 17.02 33.32
C SER A 31 -6.18 18.57 33.18
N SER A 32 -7.16 19.39 32.75
CA SER A 32 -8.64 19.34 32.95
C SER A 32 -9.33 20.42 32.07
N SER A 33 -10.66 20.53 31.86
CA SER A 33 -11.79 19.57 31.81
C SER A 33 -13.13 20.33 31.59
N LEU A 34 -14.03 19.86 30.70
CA LEU A 34 -15.44 20.34 30.54
C LEU A 34 -15.56 21.83 30.07
N THR A 35 -16.70 22.42 29.69
CA THR A 35 -18.13 21.99 29.70
C THR A 35 -18.86 22.55 28.46
N SER A 36 -19.97 21.91 28.05
CA SER A 36 -20.93 22.45 27.07
C SER A 36 -21.84 23.52 27.69
N GLN A 37 -22.19 24.59 26.93
CA GLN A 37 -23.56 25.13 26.90
C GLN A 37 -23.83 26.05 25.69
N ARG A 38 -25.06 26.59 25.60
CA ARG A 38 -25.79 26.93 24.36
C ARG A 38 -26.84 28.02 24.65
N VAL A 39 -27.39 28.68 23.60
CA VAL A 39 -28.71 29.39 23.54
C VAL A 39 -28.77 30.90 23.91
N SER A 40 -28.99 31.72 22.86
CA SER A 40 -29.94 32.87 22.72
C SER A 40 -29.79 34.30 23.31
N LEU A 41 -29.88 35.24 22.36
CA LEU A 41 -30.86 36.37 22.21
C LEU A 41 -30.78 37.69 23.02
N HIS A 42 -30.69 38.76 22.21
CA HIS A 42 -31.57 39.95 22.14
C HIS A 42 -31.21 41.32 22.77
N ARG A 43 -31.44 42.33 21.90
CA ARG A 43 -31.80 43.76 22.12
C ARG A 43 -30.70 44.71 22.60
N GLY A 44 -30.71 45.92 22.00
CA GLY A 44 -29.82 47.03 22.33
C GLY A 44 -29.56 47.97 21.14
N LEU A 45 -30.55 48.78 20.75
CA LEU A 45 -30.36 49.86 19.76
C LEU A 45 -30.17 51.20 20.50
N PRO A 46 -29.31 52.10 20.01
CA PRO A 46 -29.63 53.53 20.05
C PRO A 46 -29.52 54.21 18.66
N PRO A 47 -30.22 55.34 18.43
CA PRO A 47 -30.29 56.02 17.13
C PRO A 47 -29.39 57.32 17.10
N PRO A 48 -29.63 58.36 16.28
CA PRO A 48 -28.79 58.61 15.12
C PRO A 48 -28.12 60.01 15.06
N ALA A 49 -27.15 60.17 14.16
CA ALA A 49 -26.53 61.48 13.84
C ALA A 49 -26.53 61.77 12.33
N ALA A 50 -26.54 63.05 11.96
CA ALA A 50 -27.03 63.51 10.67
C ALA A 50 -26.04 63.45 9.47
N ARG A 51 -26.66 63.26 8.30
CA ARG A 51 -26.26 63.70 6.94
C ARG A 51 -24.98 64.55 6.83
N ARG A 52 -24.17 64.24 5.80
CA ARG A 52 -23.70 65.29 4.88
C ARG A 52 -24.26 65.05 3.48
N PHE A 53 -24.76 66.13 2.89
CA PHE A 53 -25.22 66.19 1.50
C PHE A 53 -23.99 66.36 0.61
N LEU A 54 -23.86 65.54 -0.43
CA LEU A 54 -23.16 65.94 -1.65
C LEU A 54 -24.08 65.67 -2.82
N SER A 55 -24.68 66.73 -3.32
CA SER A 55 -25.38 66.76 -4.59
C SER A 55 -24.37 66.64 -5.72
N GLN A 56 -24.55 65.68 -6.62
CA GLN A 56 -24.01 65.75 -7.97
C GLN A 56 -25.14 65.53 -8.97
N ASP A 57 -25.13 66.32 -10.04
CA ASP A 57 -26.33 66.67 -10.80
C ASP A 57 -26.60 65.72 -11.99
N ARG A 58 -27.68 66.02 -12.70
CA ARG A 58 -28.33 65.24 -13.76
C ARG A 58 -27.38 64.76 -14.87
N GLY A 59 -27.54 63.49 -15.20
CA GLY A 59 -28.12 63.14 -16.51
C GLY A 59 -27.16 62.64 -17.58
N SER A 60 -27.27 61.35 -17.88
CA SER A 60 -26.92 60.80 -19.20
C SER A 60 -27.97 59.77 -19.65
N SER A 61 -28.22 59.73 -20.96
CA SER A 61 -29.39 59.10 -21.59
C SER A 61 -29.52 57.59 -21.35
N ALA A 62 -30.68 57.15 -20.84
CA ALA A 62 -31.03 55.74 -20.74
C ALA A 62 -31.37 55.13 -22.11
N ARG A 63 -30.34 54.64 -22.83
CA ARG A 63 -30.54 53.87 -24.08
C ARG A 63 -31.02 52.44 -23.79
N SER A 64 -32.34 52.26 -23.78
CA SER A 64 -33.00 50.96 -23.67
C SER A 64 -32.76 50.09 -24.91
N ALA A 65 -31.65 49.35 -24.94
CA ALA A 65 -31.40 48.31 -25.92
C ALA A 65 -32.29 47.09 -25.63
N ARG A 66 -33.44 46.98 -26.32
CA ARG A 66 -34.31 45.79 -26.31
C ARG A 66 -33.63 44.62 -27.03
N PHE A 67 -32.65 43.98 -26.39
CA PHE A 67 -32.05 42.74 -26.88
C PHE A 67 -33.14 41.67 -27.05
N LYS A 68 -33.28 41.12 -28.27
CA LYS A 68 -34.19 40.01 -28.54
C LYS A 68 -33.85 38.83 -27.62
N LEU A 69 -34.86 38.06 -27.20
CA LEU A 69 -34.69 36.91 -26.31
C LEU A 69 -33.63 35.93 -26.84
N GLN A 70 -33.60 35.72 -28.16
CA GLN A 70 -32.59 34.94 -28.89
C GLN A 70 -31.14 35.34 -28.55
N THR A 71 -30.84 36.64 -28.45
CA THR A 71 -29.49 37.11 -28.11
C THR A 71 -29.12 36.75 -26.67
N ARG A 72 -30.09 36.81 -25.75
CA ARG A 72 -29.88 36.45 -24.33
C ARG A 72 -29.65 34.94 -24.18
N VAL A 73 -30.39 34.12 -24.92
CA VAL A 73 -30.23 32.65 -24.98
C VAL A 73 -28.88 32.27 -25.61
N ALA A 74 -28.48 32.91 -26.71
CA ALA A 74 -27.19 32.63 -27.35
C ALA A 74 -26.01 32.92 -26.41
N VAL A 75 -26.06 34.04 -25.67
CA VAL A 75 -25.03 34.39 -24.68
C VAL A 75 -24.99 33.39 -23.52
N THR A 76 -26.13 32.99 -22.94
CA THR A 76 -26.13 32.01 -21.84
C THR A 76 -25.67 30.62 -22.30
N LEU A 77 -25.97 30.20 -23.54
CA LEU A 77 -25.44 28.96 -24.11
C LEU A 77 -23.93 29.03 -24.34
N ALA A 78 -23.38 30.16 -24.77
CA ALA A 78 -21.93 30.33 -24.94
C ALA A 78 -21.18 30.22 -23.59
N PHE A 79 -21.65 30.92 -22.55
CA PHE A 79 -21.07 30.82 -21.21
C PHE A 79 -21.27 29.43 -20.59
N GLY A 80 -22.47 28.83 -20.71
CA GLY A 80 -22.75 27.49 -20.20
C GLY A 80 -21.93 26.40 -20.89
N GLY A 81 -21.80 26.47 -22.21
CA GLY A 81 -20.97 25.57 -23.01
C GLY A 81 -19.48 25.70 -22.69
N GLY A 82 -18.98 26.93 -22.52
CA GLY A 82 -17.60 27.17 -22.09
C GLY A 82 -17.30 26.61 -20.69
N LEU A 83 -18.19 26.83 -19.72
CA LEU A 83 -18.07 26.27 -18.38
C LEU A 83 -18.17 24.74 -18.37
N MET A 84 -19.05 24.16 -19.18
CA MET A 84 -19.15 22.69 -19.32
C MET A 84 -17.93 22.09 -20.02
N ALA A 85 -17.35 22.75 -21.02
CA ALA A 85 -16.12 22.30 -21.67
C ALA A 85 -14.93 22.33 -20.70
N VAL A 86 -14.78 23.39 -19.90
CA VAL A 86 -13.74 23.49 -18.86
C VAL A 86 -13.96 22.47 -17.75
N TRP A 87 -15.20 22.27 -17.29
CA TRP A 87 -15.53 21.25 -16.29
C TRP A 87 -15.25 19.84 -16.81
N TRP A 88 -15.67 19.52 -18.04
CA TRP A 88 -15.41 18.24 -18.70
C TRP A 88 -13.92 18.00 -18.89
N TYR A 89 -13.16 19.02 -19.27
CA TYR A 89 -11.70 18.95 -19.37
C TYR A 89 -11.07 18.57 -18.02
N VAL A 90 -11.35 19.32 -16.95
CA VAL A 90 -10.83 19.04 -15.59
C VAL A 90 -11.32 17.70 -15.04
N TYR A 91 -12.55 17.29 -15.36
CA TYR A 91 -13.12 16.00 -14.96
C TYR A 91 -12.44 14.83 -15.69
N SER A 92 -12.23 14.94 -17.00
CA SER A 92 -11.52 13.94 -17.80
C SER A 92 -10.05 13.80 -17.40
N GLU A 93 -9.38 14.90 -17.04
CA GLU A 93 -8.01 14.86 -16.52
C GLU A 93 -7.94 14.15 -15.15
N LYS A 94 -8.94 14.36 -14.27
CA LYS A 94 -9.09 13.59 -13.03
C LYS A 94 -9.35 12.11 -13.29
N GLU A 95 -10.18 11.75 -14.26
CA GLU A 95 -10.38 10.36 -14.65
C GLU A 95 -9.10 9.71 -15.17
N GLN A 96 -8.30 10.40 -16.00
CA GLN A 96 -7.02 9.86 -16.48
C GLN A 96 -6.05 9.60 -15.31
N LYS A 97 -5.93 10.53 -14.37
CA LYS A 97 -5.11 10.37 -13.15
C LYS A 97 -5.62 9.22 -12.27
N LEU A 98 -6.94 9.08 -12.10
CA LEU A 98 -7.55 7.99 -11.34
C LEU A 98 -7.41 6.61 -12.04
N ARG A 99 -7.48 6.57 -13.37
CA ARG A 99 -7.20 5.36 -14.17
C ARG A 99 -5.74 4.95 -14.04
N GLN A 100 -4.79 5.90 -14.09
CA GLN A 100 -3.37 5.63 -13.85
C GLN A 100 -3.11 5.11 -12.43
N GLN A 101 -3.71 5.73 -11.40
CA GLN A 101 -3.62 5.26 -10.02
C GLN A 101 -4.19 3.84 -9.85
N ARG A 102 -5.36 3.54 -10.43
CA ARG A 102 -5.92 2.18 -10.43
C ARG A 102 -5.04 1.18 -11.15
N LEU A 103 -4.44 1.53 -12.29
CA LEU A 103 -3.51 0.66 -13.01
C LEU A 103 -2.23 0.40 -12.20
N GLN A 104 -1.71 1.40 -11.49
CA GLN A 104 -0.57 1.23 -10.57
C GLN A 104 -0.92 0.30 -9.39
N GLN A 105 -2.09 0.46 -8.79
CA GLN A 105 -2.60 -0.44 -7.75
C GLN A 105 -2.78 -1.88 -8.28
N LEU A 106 -3.38 -2.05 -9.45
CA LEU A 106 -3.55 -3.37 -10.09
C LEU A 106 -2.20 -4.02 -10.44
N GLN A 107 -1.19 -3.24 -10.83
CA GLN A 107 0.17 -3.75 -11.07
C GLN A 107 0.89 -4.18 -9.79
N GLN A 108 0.56 -3.59 -8.62
CA GLN A 108 1.05 -4.04 -7.32
C GLN A 108 0.35 -5.35 -6.89
N VAL A 109 -0.95 -5.48 -7.15
CA VAL A 109 -1.75 -6.71 -6.93
C VAL A 109 -1.39 -7.85 -7.91
N ALA A 110 -0.65 -7.55 -8.99
CA ALA A 110 -0.20 -8.53 -9.98
C ALA A 110 1.07 -9.32 -9.58
N LEU A 111 1.66 -9.07 -8.40
CA LEU A 111 2.86 -9.80 -7.94
C LEU A 111 2.52 -11.21 -7.47
N GLY A 112 3.35 -12.19 -7.89
CA GLY A 112 3.23 -13.59 -7.44
C GLY A 112 2.02 -14.34 -7.99
N GLN A 113 1.42 -13.92 -9.11
CA GLN A 113 0.20 -14.56 -9.64
C GLN A 113 0.43 -15.92 -10.34
N GLY A 114 1.67 -16.24 -10.72
CA GLY A 114 2.01 -17.56 -11.26
C GLY A 114 1.89 -18.69 -10.22
N ASN A 115 1.73 -19.92 -10.72
CA ASN A 115 1.64 -21.13 -9.90
C ASN A 115 3.00 -21.85 -9.93
N PHE A 116 4.02 -21.27 -9.29
CA PHE A 116 5.32 -21.92 -9.16
C PHE A 116 5.16 -23.34 -8.58
N SER A 117 6.00 -24.26 -9.05
CA SER A 117 6.04 -25.66 -8.65
C SER A 117 7.50 -26.00 -8.35
N LEU A 118 7.84 -26.12 -7.07
CA LEU A 118 9.21 -26.23 -6.57
C LEU A 118 9.33 -27.45 -5.64
N LEU A 119 10.55 -27.96 -5.48
CA LEU A 119 10.88 -28.98 -4.49
C LEU A 119 11.11 -28.32 -3.14
N ASP A 120 10.44 -28.79 -2.09
CA ASP A 120 10.79 -28.42 -0.73
C ASP A 120 12.08 -29.11 -0.25
N HIS A 121 12.64 -28.60 0.85
CA HIS A 121 13.80 -29.16 1.54
C HIS A 121 13.62 -30.59 2.08
N THR A 122 12.45 -31.23 1.90
CA THR A 122 12.23 -32.67 2.15
C THR A 122 12.20 -33.51 0.86
N GLY A 123 12.36 -32.87 -0.30
CA GLY A 123 12.31 -33.48 -1.62
C GLY A 123 10.89 -33.61 -2.20
N GLN A 124 9.87 -33.06 -1.55
CA GLN A 124 8.49 -33.13 -2.04
C GLN A 124 8.21 -31.95 -2.97
N ARG A 125 7.54 -32.20 -4.10
CA ARG A 125 7.07 -31.12 -4.99
C ARG A 125 5.87 -30.42 -4.37
N ARG A 126 5.93 -29.08 -4.32
CA ARG A 126 4.96 -28.18 -3.69
C ARG A 126 4.63 -27.03 -4.63
N THR A 127 3.38 -26.57 -4.58
CA THR A 127 2.88 -25.42 -5.35
C THR A 127 2.57 -24.25 -4.43
N LYS A 128 2.37 -23.06 -5.00
CA LYS A 128 1.86 -21.88 -4.27
C LYS A 128 0.62 -22.19 -3.41
N ARG A 129 -0.27 -23.10 -3.88
CA ARG A 129 -1.53 -23.43 -3.19
C ARG A 129 -1.32 -24.21 -1.90
N ASP A 130 -0.30 -25.09 -1.86
CA ASP A 130 0.05 -25.88 -0.67
C ASP A 130 0.58 -25.01 0.48
N PHE A 131 0.92 -23.75 0.19
CA PHE A 131 1.42 -22.77 1.16
C PHE A 131 0.43 -21.68 1.55
N LEU A 132 -0.81 -21.72 1.08
CA LEU A 132 -1.88 -20.84 1.56
C LEU A 132 -2.14 -21.15 3.05
N GLY A 133 -2.03 -20.13 3.91
CA GLY A 133 -2.06 -20.32 5.36
C GLY A 133 -0.84 -21.04 5.96
N SER A 134 0.29 -21.17 5.24
CA SER A 134 1.51 -21.81 5.75
C SER A 134 2.57 -20.82 6.25
N TRP A 135 3.69 -21.39 6.70
CA TRP A 135 4.73 -20.79 7.54
C TRP A 135 5.91 -20.28 6.66
N PRO A 136 6.83 -19.42 7.17
CA PRO A 136 7.75 -18.66 6.32
C PRO A 136 8.48 -19.50 5.27
N LEU A 137 8.33 -19.08 4.02
CA LEU A 137 8.99 -19.67 2.87
C LEU A 137 10.35 -19.02 2.63
N PHE A 138 11.33 -19.82 2.26
CA PHE A 138 12.61 -19.39 1.71
C PHE A 138 12.76 -20.04 0.33
N ILE A 139 12.90 -19.24 -0.72
CA ILE A 139 13.10 -19.71 -2.09
C ILE A 139 14.55 -19.35 -2.46
N THR A 140 15.35 -20.33 -2.92
CA THR A 140 16.70 -20.02 -3.42
C THR A 140 16.64 -19.23 -4.73
N VAL A 141 17.71 -18.49 -5.03
CA VAL A 141 17.96 -17.84 -6.32
C VAL A 141 19.08 -18.53 -7.12
N ASP A 142 19.73 -19.56 -6.56
CA ASP A 142 20.91 -20.24 -7.12
C ASP A 142 20.83 -21.77 -6.94
N PRO A 143 19.97 -22.46 -7.71
CA PRO A 143 19.78 -23.91 -7.63
C PRO A 143 20.97 -24.72 -8.15
N GLU A 144 22.01 -24.09 -8.73
CA GLU A 144 23.27 -24.77 -9.05
C GLU A 144 24.07 -25.11 -7.78
N ARG A 145 23.81 -24.41 -6.66
CA ARG A 145 24.47 -24.61 -5.36
C ARG A 145 23.53 -25.08 -4.26
N ASP A 146 22.31 -24.54 -4.22
CA ASP A 146 21.32 -24.81 -3.17
C ASP A 146 20.50 -26.07 -3.47
N ASP A 147 21.15 -27.23 -3.33
CA ASP A 147 20.50 -28.53 -3.41
C ASP A 147 19.59 -28.82 -2.20
N VAL A 148 18.67 -29.78 -2.33
CA VAL A 148 17.71 -30.14 -1.28
C VAL A 148 18.41 -30.49 0.07
N PRO A 149 19.48 -31.32 0.10
CA PRO A 149 20.30 -31.53 1.31
C PRO A 149 20.91 -30.28 1.96
N ALA A 150 21.48 -29.36 1.19
CA ALA A 150 22.07 -28.12 1.70
C ALA A 150 20.98 -27.20 2.27
N LEU A 151 19.87 -27.07 1.54
CA LEU A 151 18.71 -26.28 1.95
C LEU A 151 18.07 -26.84 3.24
N ALA A 152 18.00 -28.17 3.39
CA ALA A 152 17.51 -28.83 4.59
C ALA A 152 18.38 -28.57 5.84
N ARG A 153 19.71 -28.53 5.67
CA ARG A 153 20.64 -28.13 6.75
C ARG A 153 20.43 -26.66 7.10
N TYR A 154 20.47 -25.79 6.10
CA TYR A 154 20.33 -24.35 6.26
C TYR A 154 19.03 -23.95 6.98
N VAL A 155 17.89 -24.49 6.55
CA VAL A 155 16.56 -24.20 7.11
C VAL A 155 16.47 -24.61 8.59
N LYS A 156 17.06 -25.76 8.94
CA LYS A 156 17.07 -26.32 10.29
C LYS A 156 17.78 -25.44 11.31
N ASP A 157 18.81 -24.71 10.89
CA ASP A 157 19.63 -23.86 11.78
C ASP A 157 18.91 -22.56 12.19
N PHE A 158 17.82 -22.16 11.51
CA PHE A 158 17.04 -20.96 11.87
C PHE A 158 15.78 -21.27 12.67
N HIS A 159 14.88 -22.08 12.13
CA HIS A 159 13.59 -22.34 12.78
C HIS A 159 12.88 -23.58 12.20
N PRO A 160 12.32 -24.48 13.02
CA PRO A 160 11.57 -25.67 12.56
C PRO A 160 10.20 -25.37 11.93
N ARG A 161 9.95 -24.10 11.54
CA ARG A 161 8.78 -23.66 10.77
C ARG A 161 9.17 -22.69 9.63
N LEU A 162 10.45 -22.66 9.26
CA LEU A 162 10.91 -22.12 7.97
C LEU A 162 10.82 -23.27 6.95
N VAL A 163 10.47 -22.99 5.71
CA VAL A 163 10.38 -24.00 4.63
C VAL A 163 11.24 -23.55 3.46
N GLY A 164 12.34 -24.26 3.21
CA GLY A 164 13.15 -24.07 2.01
C GLY A 164 12.49 -24.67 0.77
N LEU A 165 12.60 -23.96 -0.36
CA LEU A 165 12.18 -24.32 -1.71
C LEU A 165 13.34 -24.13 -2.70
N THR A 166 13.55 -25.12 -3.56
CA THR A 166 14.51 -25.15 -4.68
C THR A 166 13.89 -25.89 -5.88
N GLY A 167 14.59 -26.04 -6.99
CA GLY A 167 14.04 -26.62 -8.23
C GLY A 167 15.06 -26.61 -9.35
N THR A 168 14.63 -26.76 -10.61
CA THR A 168 15.53 -26.52 -11.74
C THR A 168 15.81 -25.02 -11.91
N PRO A 169 16.90 -24.62 -12.62
CA PRO A 169 17.16 -23.22 -12.95
C PRO A 169 15.98 -22.53 -13.65
N GLU A 170 15.20 -23.26 -14.45
CA GLU A 170 14.01 -22.76 -15.14
C GLU A 170 12.86 -22.50 -14.16
N GLU A 171 12.56 -23.43 -13.26
CA GLU A 171 11.50 -23.32 -12.25
C GLU A 171 11.78 -22.16 -11.28
N VAL A 172 13.02 -22.05 -10.79
CA VAL A 172 13.45 -20.96 -9.91
C VAL A 172 13.39 -19.62 -10.65
N LYS A 173 13.80 -19.58 -11.92
CA LYS A 173 13.73 -18.36 -12.75
C LYS A 173 12.29 -17.98 -13.11
N GLU A 174 11.36 -18.92 -13.20
CA GLU A 174 9.92 -18.65 -13.32
C GLU A 174 9.37 -18.03 -12.03
N ALA A 175 9.57 -18.67 -10.87
CA ALA A 175 9.18 -18.12 -9.57
C ALA A 175 9.79 -16.73 -9.31
N GLY A 176 11.07 -16.52 -9.67
CA GLY A 176 11.73 -15.22 -9.57
C GLY A 176 11.05 -14.14 -10.45
N ARG A 177 10.61 -14.49 -11.66
CA ARG A 177 9.88 -13.57 -12.55
C ARG A 177 8.50 -13.19 -11.98
N ASP A 178 7.77 -14.14 -11.40
CA ASP A 178 6.45 -13.87 -10.80
C ASP A 178 6.50 -12.83 -9.68
N TYR A 179 7.52 -12.90 -8.82
CA TYR A 179 7.75 -11.95 -7.73
C TYR A 179 8.62 -10.74 -8.14
N ARG A 180 9.05 -10.68 -9.41
CA ARG A 180 9.96 -9.66 -9.99
C ARG A 180 11.30 -9.55 -9.26
N VAL A 181 11.78 -10.67 -8.74
CA VAL A 181 13.14 -10.82 -8.17
C VAL A 181 14.14 -10.83 -9.32
N TYR A 182 15.00 -9.82 -9.38
CA TYR A 182 16.22 -9.88 -10.18
C TYR A 182 17.27 -10.72 -9.44
N ALA A 183 17.93 -11.61 -10.17
CA ALA A 183 19.11 -12.35 -9.76
C ALA A 183 20.06 -12.49 -10.96
N SER A 184 21.37 -12.30 -10.74
CA SER A 184 22.42 -12.51 -11.73
C SER A 184 23.66 -13.09 -11.06
N PRO A 185 24.26 -14.18 -11.58
CA PRO A 185 25.60 -14.57 -11.17
C PRO A 185 26.61 -13.50 -11.61
N GLY A 186 27.55 -13.18 -10.73
CA GLY A 186 28.74 -12.39 -11.04
C GLY A 186 29.80 -13.21 -11.79
N PRO A 187 30.97 -12.62 -12.09
CA PRO A 187 32.11 -13.37 -12.60
C PRO A 187 32.56 -14.43 -11.57
N LYS A 188 33.08 -15.55 -12.07
CA LYS A 188 33.74 -16.56 -11.24
C LYS A 188 35.17 -16.13 -10.92
N ASP A 189 35.65 -16.46 -9.72
CA ASP A 189 37.04 -16.25 -9.31
C ASP A 189 37.97 -17.42 -9.74
N GLU A 190 39.22 -17.40 -9.27
CA GLU A 190 40.24 -18.39 -9.63
C GLU A 190 39.96 -19.79 -9.05
N ASP A 191 39.22 -19.88 -7.93
CA ASP A 191 38.76 -21.13 -7.32
C ASP A 191 37.41 -21.60 -7.92
N GLY A 192 36.75 -20.75 -8.71
CA GLY A 192 35.46 -21.01 -9.36
C GLY A 192 34.23 -20.66 -8.52
N ASP A 193 34.40 -20.01 -7.36
CA ASP A 193 33.29 -19.44 -6.59
C ASP A 193 32.76 -18.17 -7.30
N TYR A 194 31.52 -17.79 -6.99
CA TYR A 194 30.85 -16.62 -7.52
C TYR A 194 29.83 -16.08 -6.53
N ILE A 195 29.57 -14.77 -6.62
CA ILE A 195 28.52 -14.08 -5.86
C ILE A 195 27.32 -13.89 -6.78
N VAL A 196 26.11 -14.18 -6.31
CA VAL A 196 24.86 -13.89 -7.04
C VAL A 196 24.29 -12.57 -6.53
N ASP A 197 24.34 -11.54 -7.38
CA ASP A 197 23.66 -10.26 -7.15
C ASP A 197 22.15 -10.47 -7.28
N HIS A 198 21.42 -10.33 -6.17
CA HIS A 198 19.99 -10.61 -6.12
C HIS A 198 19.20 -9.56 -5.32
N THR A 199 17.89 -9.54 -5.55
CA THR A 199 16.95 -8.57 -4.96
C THR A 199 16.65 -8.91 -3.50
N ILE A 200 17.26 -8.18 -2.57
CA ILE A 200 17.13 -8.42 -1.11
C ILE A 200 15.82 -7.79 -0.57
N LEU A 201 14.69 -8.42 -0.91
CA LEU A 201 13.35 -8.05 -0.44
C LEU A 201 12.63 -9.25 0.20
N ILE A 202 11.91 -8.99 1.30
CA ILE A 202 10.99 -9.93 1.93
C ILE A 202 9.57 -9.52 1.53
N TYR A 203 8.78 -10.47 1.04
CA TYR A 203 7.41 -10.23 0.57
C TYR A 203 6.39 -10.68 1.62
N LEU A 204 5.37 -9.88 1.90
CA LEU A 204 4.20 -10.28 2.66
C LEU A 204 3.06 -10.65 1.69
N VAL A 205 2.51 -11.83 1.89
CA VAL A 205 1.42 -12.40 1.08
C VAL A 205 0.26 -12.77 2.01
N SER A 206 -0.98 -12.54 1.58
CA SER A 206 -2.19 -12.87 2.32
C SER A 206 -2.47 -14.39 2.37
N PRO A 207 -3.35 -14.87 3.26
CA PRO A 207 -3.82 -16.25 3.24
C PRO A 207 -4.44 -16.67 1.91
N ASP A 208 -5.09 -15.74 1.19
CA ASP A 208 -5.67 -15.92 -0.16
C ASP A 208 -4.61 -15.88 -1.28
N GLY A 209 -3.32 -15.68 -0.94
CA GLY A 209 -2.22 -15.67 -1.91
C GLY A 209 -2.02 -14.36 -2.66
N LEU A 210 -2.64 -13.25 -2.23
CA LEU A 210 -2.43 -11.92 -2.78
C LEU A 210 -1.21 -11.23 -2.16
N PHE A 211 -0.49 -10.43 -2.94
CA PHE A 211 0.57 -9.57 -2.40
C PHE A 211 -0.01 -8.44 -1.52
N LEU A 212 0.61 -8.20 -0.36
CA LEU A 212 0.19 -7.17 0.60
C LEU A 212 1.22 -6.05 0.78
N ASP A 213 2.49 -6.40 1.02
CA ASP A 213 3.55 -5.45 1.41
C ASP A 213 4.94 -6.04 1.14
N TYR A 214 5.99 -5.23 1.18
CA TYR A 214 7.37 -5.67 1.00
C TYR A 214 8.36 -4.92 1.91
N TYR A 215 9.34 -5.66 2.43
CA TYR A 215 10.32 -5.16 3.39
C TYR A 215 11.74 -5.30 2.82
N ASN A 216 12.47 -4.19 2.82
CA ASN A 216 13.89 -4.17 2.45
C ASN A 216 14.79 -4.34 3.68
N ARG A 217 16.11 -4.49 3.43
CA ARG A 217 17.17 -4.55 4.46
C ARG A 217 17.10 -3.45 5.54
N MET A 218 16.51 -2.29 5.26
CA MET A 218 16.50 -1.13 6.15
C MET A 218 15.41 -1.18 7.23
N LYS A 219 14.41 -2.07 7.08
CA LYS A 219 13.37 -2.29 8.12
C LYS A 219 13.93 -3.17 9.23
N ASN A 220 13.75 -2.74 10.48
CA ASN A 220 14.08 -3.57 11.65
C ASN A 220 12.95 -4.55 11.99
N GLN A 221 13.24 -5.51 12.87
CA GLN A 221 12.29 -6.57 13.26
C GLN A 221 10.97 -5.99 13.82
N ASP A 222 11.02 -4.91 14.60
CA ASP A 222 9.85 -4.33 15.26
C ASP A 222 8.94 -3.59 14.27
N GLN A 223 9.51 -2.91 13.27
CA GLN A 223 8.78 -2.29 12.16
C GLN A 223 8.12 -3.33 11.25
N ILE A 224 8.81 -4.43 10.95
CA ILE A 224 8.24 -5.54 10.18
C ILE A 224 7.09 -6.17 10.98
N ALA A 225 7.32 -6.50 12.25
CA ALA A 225 6.31 -7.10 13.12
C ALA A 225 5.09 -6.20 13.32
N GLU A 226 5.25 -4.87 13.45
CA GLU A 226 4.10 -3.96 13.54
C GLU A 226 3.41 -3.72 12.19
N SER A 227 4.12 -3.74 11.05
CA SER A 227 3.46 -3.75 9.72
C SER A 227 2.59 -5.01 9.57
N VAL A 228 3.16 -6.19 9.81
CA VAL A 228 2.41 -7.48 9.78
C VAL A 228 1.22 -7.43 10.76
N ARG A 229 1.40 -6.96 12.00
CA ARG A 229 0.30 -6.80 12.97
C ARG A 229 -0.82 -5.89 12.47
N ASN A 230 -0.52 -4.84 11.70
CA ASN A 230 -1.56 -3.98 11.13
C ASN A 230 -2.23 -4.59 9.89
N HIS A 231 -1.49 -5.32 9.05
CA HIS A 231 -2.08 -6.00 7.90
C HIS A 231 -3.13 -7.03 8.29
N ILE A 232 -2.86 -7.94 9.23
CA ILE A 232 -3.88 -8.92 9.68
C ILE A 232 -4.93 -8.34 10.66
N ARG A 233 -4.70 -7.19 11.32
CA ARG A 233 -5.80 -6.43 11.96
C ARG A 233 -6.82 -5.90 10.94
N ASN A 234 -6.34 -5.51 9.75
CA ASN A 234 -7.13 -4.87 8.70
C ASN A 234 -7.48 -5.81 7.54
N HIS A 235 -7.08 -7.08 7.61
CA HIS A 235 -7.29 -8.07 6.55
C HIS A 235 -8.76 -8.46 6.50
N VAL A 236 -9.43 -8.03 5.44
CA VAL A 236 -10.73 -8.54 5.02
C VAL A 236 -10.46 -9.76 4.14
N PRO A 237 -10.91 -10.98 4.50
CA PRO A 237 -10.82 -12.14 3.64
C PRO A 237 -11.56 -11.91 2.32
N LEU A 238 -11.08 -12.50 1.23
CA LEU A 238 -11.93 -12.66 0.05
C LEU A 238 -13.07 -13.62 0.42
N ALA A 239 -14.32 -13.20 0.21
CA ALA A 239 -15.46 -14.10 0.36
C ALA A 239 -15.45 -15.09 -0.80
N ASP A 240 -15.57 -16.39 -0.51
CA ASP A 240 -15.61 -17.45 -1.52
C ASP A 240 -16.78 -17.24 -2.49
N THR A 241 -16.47 -17.14 -3.79
CA THR A 241 -17.42 -17.03 -4.92
C THR A 241 -17.20 -18.13 -5.93
#